data_AF-A0A8H3C291-F1
#
_entry.id   AF-A0A8H3C291-F1
#
_cell.length_a   1.000
_cell.length_b   1.000
_cell.length_c   1.000
_cell.angle_alpha   90.00
_cell.angle_beta   90.00
_cell.angle_gamma   90.00
#
_symmetry.space_group_name_H-M   'P 1'
#
loop_
_entity.id
_entity.type
_entity.pdbx_description
1 polymer ?
#
loop_
_entity_poly.entity_id
_entity_poly.type
_entity_poly.pdbx_seq_one_letter_code
_entity_poly.pdbx_strand_id
1 'polypeptide(L)'
;MVTMFWWARSLLNAGNQLRRSSDDSSEQALQVTSSALQKLYFDLCDELDRLQPDLFDLLASNNNFFMRNVRDKLSDGRTGAKAEDNHKVKHAVPYMREWAPSLIDEPKANRGLAHLECLFFLSPITVDWDNEEQRRKFRKSSNPPMVSSHWPRLLYPNGHGNRNKPSEGLLQGELLVK
;
A
#
# COMPACT_ATOMS: atom_id res chain seq x y z
N MET A 1 4.44 -14.99 -3.20
CA MET A 1 4.37 -13.53 -3.00
C MET A 1 3.37 -12.98 -4.01
N VAL A 2 2.12 -12.76 -3.60
CA VAL A 2 1.08 -12.25 -4.51
C VAL A 2 1.43 -10.81 -4.85
N THR A 3 1.72 -10.54 -6.12
CA THR A 3 2.02 -9.19 -6.61
C THR A 3 0.76 -8.34 -6.49
N MET A 4 0.66 -7.51 -5.44
CA MET A 4 -0.47 -6.56 -5.25
C MET A 4 -0.52 -5.42 -6.29
N PHE A 5 0.30 -5.49 -7.34
CA PHE A 5 0.40 -4.46 -8.37
C PHE A 5 -0.31 -4.92 -9.64
N TRP A 6 -1.61 -4.65 -9.72
CA TRP A 6 -2.42 -4.79 -10.93
C TRP A 6 -2.88 -3.42 -11.43
N TRP A 7 -3.08 -3.28 -12.74
CA TRP A 7 -3.52 -2.03 -13.37
C TRP A 7 -4.92 -2.20 -13.96
N ALA A 8 -5.84 -1.29 -13.65
CA ALA A 8 -7.23 -1.38 -14.12
C ALA A 8 -7.33 -1.48 -15.64
N ARG A 9 -6.49 -0.75 -16.39
CA ARG A 9 -6.45 -0.87 -17.86
C ARG A 9 -6.05 -2.27 -18.32
N SER A 10 -5.01 -2.85 -17.71
CA SER A 10 -4.51 -4.18 -18.06
C SER A 10 -5.51 -5.26 -17.67
N LEU A 11 -6.21 -5.09 -16.54
CA LEU A 11 -7.29 -5.97 -16.11
C LEU A 11 -8.44 -5.99 -17.11
N LEU A 12 -8.95 -4.82 -17.51
CA LEU A 12 -10.04 -4.74 -18.50
C LEU A 12 -9.63 -5.28 -19.87
N ASN A 13 -8.36 -5.10 -20.27
CA ASN A 13 -7.83 -5.68 -21.49
C ASN A 13 -7.75 -7.21 -21.40
N ALA A 14 -7.34 -7.76 -20.26
CA ALA A 14 -7.27 -9.19 -20.04
C ALA A 14 -8.67 -9.83 -20.08
N GLY A 15 -9.68 -9.21 -19.47
CA GLY A 15 -11.06 -9.72 -19.56
C GLY A 15 -11.63 -9.69 -20.98
N ASN A 16 -11.32 -8.65 -21.78
CA ASN A 16 -11.67 -8.64 -23.19
C ASN A 16 -10.95 -9.73 -24.00
N GLN A 17 -9.71 -10.09 -23.64
CA GLN A 17 -9.00 -11.20 -24.27
C GLN A 17 -9.62 -12.55 -23.89
N LEU A 18 -9.94 -12.74 -22.60
CA LEU A 18 -10.59 -13.95 -22.10
C LEU A 18 -11.92 -14.20 -22.80
N ARG A 19 -12.77 -13.17 -22.91
CA ARG A 19 -14.06 -13.26 -23.63
C ARG A 19 -13.88 -13.72 -25.08
N ARG A 20 -12.98 -13.07 -25.83
CA ARG A 20 -12.69 -13.44 -27.23
C ARG A 20 -12.16 -14.86 -27.34
N SER A 21 -11.32 -15.28 -26.42
CA SER A 21 -10.80 -16.65 -26.39
C SER A 21 -11.86 -17.68 -26.02
N SER A 22 -12.86 -17.31 -25.24
CA SER A 22 -14.03 -18.15 -24.96
C SER A 22 -14.91 -18.31 -26.21
N ASP A 23 -15.18 -17.20 -26.92
CA ASP A 23 -15.90 -17.21 -28.21
C ASP A 23 -15.21 -18.13 -29.24
N ASP A 24 -13.87 -18.09 -29.29
CA ASP A 24 -13.05 -18.89 -30.21
C ASP A 24 -12.68 -20.29 -29.65
N SER A 25 -13.24 -20.71 -28.51
CA SER A 25 -12.93 -21.98 -27.81
C SER A 25 -11.43 -22.25 -27.54
N SER A 26 -10.64 -21.18 -27.39
CA SER A 26 -9.18 -21.22 -27.20
C SER A 26 -8.73 -20.91 -25.76
N GLU A 27 -9.68 -20.77 -24.84
CA GLU A 27 -9.48 -20.32 -23.46
C GLU A 27 -8.49 -21.20 -22.68
N GLN A 28 -8.58 -22.52 -22.80
CA GLN A 28 -7.65 -23.44 -22.13
C GLN A 28 -6.20 -23.28 -22.63
N ALA A 29 -6.00 -23.04 -23.93
CA ALA A 29 -4.67 -22.79 -24.48
C ALA A 29 -4.09 -21.45 -24.00
N LEU A 30 -4.94 -20.44 -23.83
CA LEU A 30 -4.55 -19.15 -23.28
C LEU A 30 -4.14 -19.26 -21.80
N GLN A 31 -4.91 -19.99 -20.99
CA GLN A 31 -4.59 -20.17 -19.57
C GLN A 31 -3.28 -20.95 -19.34
N VAL A 32 -3.02 -21.98 -20.17
CA VAL A 32 -1.80 -22.80 -20.07
C VAL A 32 -0.54 -21.99 -20.41
N THR A 33 -0.62 -21.09 -21.40
CA THR A 33 0.52 -20.28 -21.86
C THR A 33 0.69 -18.96 -21.09
N SER A 34 -0.22 -18.65 -20.18
CA SER A 34 -0.24 -17.38 -19.45
C SER A 34 0.86 -17.24 -18.40
N SER A 35 1.48 -16.07 -18.37
CA SER A 35 2.39 -15.65 -17.30
C SER A 35 1.68 -15.55 -15.95
N ALA A 36 2.44 -15.56 -14.85
CA ALA A 36 1.88 -15.41 -13.50
C ALA A 36 1.04 -14.12 -13.33
N LEU A 37 1.44 -13.03 -13.98
CA LEU A 37 0.70 -11.78 -13.95
C LEU A 37 -0.61 -11.86 -14.75
N GLN A 38 -0.63 -12.57 -15.89
CA GLN A 38 -1.86 -12.79 -16.65
C GLN A 38 -2.85 -13.67 -15.89
N LYS A 39 -2.36 -14.72 -15.22
CA LYS A 39 -3.20 -15.56 -14.35
C LYS A 39 -3.87 -14.74 -13.25
N LEU A 40 -3.11 -13.86 -12.58
CA LEU A 40 -3.68 -12.91 -11.62
C LEU A 40 -4.77 -12.02 -12.25
N TYR A 41 -4.57 -11.53 -13.48
CA TYR A 41 -5.61 -10.76 -14.14
C TYR A 41 -6.86 -11.57 -14.45
N PHE A 42 -6.74 -12.86 -14.78
CA PHE A 42 -7.89 -13.73 -15.00
C PHE A 42 -8.64 -14.00 -13.69
N ASP A 43 -7.94 -14.33 -12.61
CA ASP A 43 -8.55 -14.50 -11.28
C ASP A 43 -9.34 -13.25 -10.86
N LEU A 44 -8.79 -12.06 -11.15
CA LEU A 44 -9.47 -10.78 -10.90
C LEU A 44 -10.65 -10.53 -11.85
N CYS A 45 -10.63 -11.03 -13.09
CA CYS A 45 -11.76 -10.95 -13.99
C CYS A 45 -12.92 -11.83 -13.49
N ASP A 46 -12.62 -13.05 -13.04
CA ASP A 46 -13.62 -13.95 -12.47
C ASP A 46 -14.30 -13.33 -11.24
N GLU A 47 -13.51 -12.70 -10.37
CA GLU A 47 -14.06 -12.00 -9.19
C GLU A 47 -14.89 -10.77 -9.59
N LEU A 48 -14.48 -10.02 -10.62
CA LEU A 48 -15.27 -8.90 -11.13
C LEU A 48 -16.60 -9.36 -11.74
N ASP A 49 -16.59 -10.46 -12.49
CA ASP A 49 -17.79 -11.05 -13.07
C ASP A 49 -18.73 -11.58 -11.98
N ARG A 50 -18.17 -12.20 -10.93
CA ARG A 50 -18.92 -12.62 -9.73
C ARG A 50 -19.61 -11.44 -9.02
N LEU A 51 -18.93 -10.29 -8.92
CA LEU A 51 -19.43 -9.10 -8.23
C LEU A 51 -20.40 -8.28 -9.07
N GLN A 52 -20.15 -8.22 -10.38
CA GLN A 52 -21.01 -7.55 -11.35
C GLN A 52 -21.11 -8.44 -12.59
N PRO A 53 -22.11 -9.34 -12.62
CA PRO A 53 -22.42 -10.12 -13.80
C PRO A 53 -22.63 -9.19 -15.01
N ASP A 54 -22.28 -9.67 -16.20
CA ASP A 54 -22.41 -8.96 -17.47
C ASP A 54 -21.48 -7.74 -17.63
N LEU A 55 -20.56 -7.48 -16.70
CA LEU A 55 -19.65 -6.33 -16.77
C LEU A 55 -18.86 -6.32 -18.10
N PHE A 56 -18.35 -7.47 -18.52
CA PHE A 56 -17.56 -7.57 -19.75
C PHE A 56 -18.42 -7.47 -21.02
N ASP A 57 -19.69 -7.84 -20.96
CA ASP A 57 -20.65 -7.65 -22.06
C ASP A 57 -21.10 -6.19 -22.18
N LEU A 58 -21.32 -5.53 -21.04
CA LEU A 58 -21.54 -4.10 -20.97
C LEU A 58 -20.33 -3.34 -21.53
N LEU A 59 -19.11 -3.74 -21.18
CA LEU A 59 -17.90 -3.14 -21.74
C LEU A 59 -17.75 -3.37 -23.25
N ALA A 60 -18.24 -4.50 -23.77
CA ALA A 60 -18.22 -4.81 -25.20
C ALA A 60 -19.21 -3.98 -26.01
N SER A 61 -20.39 -3.78 -25.46
CA SER A 61 -21.55 -3.16 -26.11
C SER A 61 -21.59 -1.64 -25.97
N ASN A 62 -20.84 -1.08 -25.02
CA ASN A 62 -20.80 0.36 -24.77
C ASN A 62 -19.57 1.04 -25.39
N ASN A 63 -19.61 2.37 -25.38
CA ASN A 63 -18.56 3.19 -25.94
C ASN A 63 -17.31 3.31 -25.04
N ASN A 64 -16.25 3.91 -25.60
CA ASN A 64 -14.99 4.15 -24.89
C ASN A 64 -15.15 5.01 -23.62
N PHE A 65 -16.18 5.85 -23.54
CA PHE A 65 -16.43 6.65 -22.34
C PHE A 65 -16.87 5.79 -21.16
N PHE A 66 -17.76 4.83 -21.39
CA PHE A 66 -18.15 3.85 -20.38
C PHE A 66 -16.94 3.04 -19.88
N MET A 67 -16.12 2.52 -20.80
CA MET A 67 -14.90 1.78 -20.44
C MET A 67 -13.92 2.63 -19.62
N ARG A 68 -13.76 3.91 -19.97
CA ARG A 68 -12.96 4.85 -19.19
C ARG A 68 -13.52 5.05 -17.78
N ASN A 69 -14.82 5.23 -17.64
CA ASN A 69 -15.48 5.41 -16.35
C ASN A 69 -15.31 4.16 -15.45
N VAL A 70 -15.46 2.95 -16.00
CA VAL A 70 -15.23 1.70 -15.25
C VAL A 70 -13.77 1.60 -14.80
N ARG A 71 -12.82 1.88 -15.70
CA ARG A 71 -11.39 1.90 -15.37
C ARG A 71 -11.07 2.88 -14.24
N ASP A 72 -11.62 4.07 -14.31
CA ASP A 72 -11.37 5.14 -13.33
C ASP A 72 -11.96 4.72 -11.97
N LYS A 73 -13.18 4.18 -11.93
CA LYS A 73 -13.79 3.62 -10.70
C LYS A 73 -13.00 2.47 -10.07
N LEU A 74 -12.48 1.54 -10.87
CA LEU A 74 -11.63 0.46 -10.37
C LEU A 74 -10.30 0.98 -9.80
N SER A 75 -9.72 1.98 -10.46
CA SER A 75 -8.49 2.64 -10.00
C SER A 75 -8.71 3.41 -8.70
N ASP A 76 -9.84 4.10 -8.59
CA ASP A 76 -10.27 4.82 -7.39
C ASP A 76 -10.54 3.86 -6.25
N GLY A 77 -11.29 2.77 -6.48
CA GLY A 77 -11.55 1.75 -5.45
C GLY A 77 -10.26 1.13 -4.91
N ARG A 78 -9.31 0.77 -5.80
CA ARG A 78 -7.99 0.26 -5.42
C ARG A 78 -7.22 1.26 -4.56
N THR A 79 -7.23 2.54 -4.95
CA THR A 79 -6.51 3.59 -4.22
C THR A 79 -7.22 3.93 -2.90
N GLY A 80 -8.55 3.89 -2.90
CA GLY A 80 -9.43 4.12 -1.77
C GLY A 80 -9.27 3.07 -0.68
N ALA A 81 -9.19 1.78 -1.04
CA ALA A 81 -8.90 0.71 -0.08
C ALA A 81 -7.59 0.96 0.67
N LYS A 82 -6.52 1.31 -0.05
CA LYS A 82 -5.24 1.70 0.57
C LYS A 82 -5.37 2.95 1.45
N ALA A 83 -6.17 3.94 1.05
CA ALA A 83 -6.41 5.14 1.83
C ALA A 83 -7.19 4.83 3.12
N GLU A 84 -8.18 3.95 3.05
CA GLU A 84 -9.00 3.49 4.15
C GLU A 84 -8.17 2.70 5.18
N ASP A 85 -7.33 1.78 4.74
CA ASP A 85 -6.42 1.06 5.64
C ASP A 85 -5.47 2.04 6.36
N ASN A 86 -4.90 2.99 5.61
CA ASN A 86 -4.08 4.04 6.21
C ASN A 86 -4.86 4.93 7.18
N HIS A 87 -6.14 5.21 6.90
CA HIS A 87 -7.02 5.98 7.78
C HIS A 87 -7.24 5.22 9.09
N LYS A 88 -7.65 3.95 9.02
CA LYS A 88 -7.85 3.09 10.19
C LYS A 88 -6.60 2.99 11.06
N VAL A 89 -5.44 2.75 10.45
CA VAL A 89 -4.16 2.72 11.19
C VAL A 89 -3.90 4.06 11.88
N LYS A 90 -4.02 5.19 11.18
CA LYS A 90 -3.81 6.53 11.77
C LYS A 90 -4.74 6.81 12.95
N HIS A 91 -5.97 6.33 12.90
CA HIS A 91 -6.94 6.47 13.99
C HIS A 91 -6.67 5.51 15.15
N ALA A 92 -6.07 4.35 14.90
CA ALA A 92 -5.70 3.39 15.93
C ALA A 92 -4.41 3.76 16.68
N VAL A 93 -3.42 4.36 16.00
CA VAL A 93 -2.09 4.68 16.59
C VAL A 93 -2.16 5.39 17.95
N PRO A 94 -2.99 6.44 18.16
CA PRO A 94 -3.09 7.11 19.46
C PRO A 94 -3.46 6.19 20.63
N TYR A 95 -4.10 5.06 20.35
CA TYR A 95 -4.59 4.09 21.34
C TYR A 95 -3.72 2.82 21.44
N MET A 96 -2.67 2.68 20.61
CA MET A 96 -1.82 1.50 20.62
C MET A 96 -0.87 1.45 21.83
N ARG A 97 -0.59 2.61 22.43
CA ARG A 97 0.24 2.77 23.61
C ARG A 97 -0.04 4.12 24.26
N GLU A 98 0.48 4.32 25.46
CA GLU A 98 0.57 5.65 26.05
C GLU A 98 1.65 6.47 25.33
N TRP A 99 1.29 7.68 24.96
CA TRP A 99 2.14 8.67 24.30
C TRP A 99 2.34 9.86 25.23
N ALA A 100 3.55 10.43 25.26
CA ALA A 100 3.89 11.64 26.00
C ALA A 100 4.41 12.74 25.05
N PRO A 101 3.66 13.85 24.87
CA PRO A 101 2.28 14.09 25.33
C PRO A 101 1.25 13.15 24.66
N SER A 102 0.01 13.11 25.16
CA SER A 102 -1.02 12.26 24.57
C SER A 102 -1.28 12.62 23.10
N LEU A 103 -1.52 11.62 22.25
CA LEU A 103 -1.96 11.83 20.86
C LEU A 103 -3.49 11.89 20.72
N ILE A 104 -4.23 11.52 21.78
CA ILE A 104 -5.70 11.52 21.78
C ILE A 104 -6.17 12.98 21.74
N ASP A 105 -7.06 13.29 20.80
CA ASP A 105 -7.60 14.64 20.54
C ASP A 105 -6.57 15.75 20.29
N GLU A 106 -5.29 15.39 20.15
CA GLU A 106 -4.20 16.34 19.93
C GLU A 106 -4.33 16.98 18.53
N PRO A 107 -4.16 18.29 18.35
CA PRO A 107 -4.22 18.92 17.02
C PRO A 107 -3.26 18.28 16.03
N LYS A 108 -3.66 18.13 14.75
CA LYS A 108 -2.82 17.51 13.71
C LYS A 108 -1.43 18.16 13.59
N ALA A 109 -1.33 19.47 13.84
CA ALA A 109 -0.08 20.23 13.82
C ALA A 109 0.95 19.76 14.87
N ASN A 110 0.48 19.13 15.95
CA ASN A 110 1.31 18.66 17.06
C ASN A 110 1.66 17.16 16.95
N ARG A 111 1.16 16.46 15.92
CA ARG A 111 1.42 15.04 15.67
C ARG A 111 2.61 14.84 14.70
N GLY A 112 2.99 13.59 14.45
CA GLY A 112 4.05 13.25 13.47
C GLY A 112 5.40 13.84 13.88
N LEU A 113 6.10 14.54 12.98
CA LEU A 113 7.43 15.10 13.28
C LEU A 113 7.41 16.23 14.33
N ALA A 114 6.25 16.78 14.67
CA ALA A 114 6.13 17.77 15.75
C ALA A 114 6.16 17.12 17.14
N HIS A 115 5.70 15.88 17.25
CA HIS A 115 5.66 15.11 18.49
C HIS A 115 6.98 14.37 18.72
N LEU A 116 7.56 14.43 19.92
CA LEU A 116 8.90 13.86 20.19
C LEU A 116 8.94 12.33 20.02
N GLU A 117 7.99 11.58 20.59
CA GLU A 117 7.97 10.13 20.41
C GLU A 117 7.65 9.69 18.97
N CYS A 118 6.69 10.33 18.29
CA CYS A 118 6.46 10.03 16.87
C CYS A 118 7.69 10.38 16.02
N LEU A 119 8.37 11.49 16.30
CA LEU A 119 9.63 11.85 15.63
C LEU A 119 10.70 10.77 15.83
N PHE A 120 10.79 10.20 17.03
CA PHE A 120 11.67 9.05 17.30
C PHE A 120 11.32 7.89 16.38
N PHE A 121 10.09 7.36 16.44
CA PHE A 121 9.70 6.19 15.65
C PHE A 121 9.74 6.41 14.14
N LEU A 122 9.44 7.62 13.66
CA LEU A 122 9.49 7.98 12.25
C LEU A 122 10.91 8.22 11.74
N SER A 123 11.86 8.54 12.62
CA SER A 123 13.24 8.76 12.21
C SER A 123 13.88 7.47 11.70
N PRO A 124 14.72 7.54 10.65
CA PRO A 124 15.48 6.39 10.23
C PRO A 124 16.46 5.91 11.29
N ILE A 125 16.75 4.60 11.34
CA ILE A 125 17.76 4.04 12.26
C ILE A 125 19.17 4.66 12.09
N THR A 126 19.44 5.25 10.93
CA THR A 126 20.68 5.94 10.60
C THR A 126 20.81 7.31 11.27
N VAL A 127 19.70 7.94 11.67
CA VAL A 127 19.72 9.16 12.48
C VAL A 127 20.23 8.78 13.85
N ASP A 128 21.33 9.38 14.30
CA ASP A 128 21.75 9.26 15.69
C ASP A 128 20.82 10.06 16.59
N TRP A 129 20.05 9.35 17.41
CA TRP A 129 19.02 9.97 18.24
C TRP A 129 19.64 10.75 19.39
N ASP A 130 20.82 10.37 19.87
CA ASP A 130 21.50 11.10 20.94
C ASP A 130 22.18 12.38 20.41
N ASN A 131 22.32 12.48 19.09
CA ASN A 131 22.82 13.66 18.42
C ASN A 131 21.70 14.67 18.13
N GLU A 132 21.65 15.75 18.92
CA GLU A 132 20.64 16.80 18.79
C GLU A 132 20.62 17.47 17.41
N GLU A 133 21.78 17.66 16.79
CA GLU A 133 21.86 18.27 15.47
C GLU A 133 21.21 17.38 14.40
N GLN A 134 21.44 16.07 14.46
CA GLN A 134 20.82 15.12 13.54
C GLN A 134 19.31 15.04 13.75
N ARG A 135 18.84 14.97 15.01
CA ARG A 135 17.39 15.06 15.32
C ARG A 135 16.76 16.33 14.74
N ARG A 136 17.42 17.48 14.93
CA ARG A 136 16.95 18.77 14.42
C ARG A 136 16.92 18.81 12.89
N LYS A 137 17.95 18.30 12.23
CA LYS A 137 18.01 18.19 10.75
C LYS A 137 16.90 17.30 10.21
N PHE A 138 16.65 16.16 10.84
CA PHE A 138 15.56 15.28 10.46
C PHE A 138 14.20 15.96 10.64
N ARG A 139 13.95 16.55 11.82
CA ARG A 139 12.69 17.23 12.14
C ARG A 139 12.37 18.38 11.19
N LYS A 140 13.34 19.26 10.93
CA LYS A 140 13.11 20.52 10.18
C LYS A 140 13.22 20.35 8.67
N SER A 141 14.03 19.41 8.20
CA SER A 141 14.39 19.31 6.78
C SER A 141 14.16 17.92 6.19
N SER A 142 13.60 16.98 6.95
CA SER A 142 13.50 15.57 6.54
C SER A 142 14.83 15.07 6.00
N ASN A 143 15.92 15.32 6.74
CA ASN A 143 17.26 14.88 6.38
C ASN A 143 17.78 13.89 7.42
N PRO A 144 17.98 12.61 7.07
CA PRO A 144 17.78 12.00 5.74
C PRO A 144 16.30 11.94 5.31
N PRO A 145 16.01 11.87 4.00
CA PRO A 145 14.64 11.83 3.48
C PRO A 145 13.91 10.55 3.88
N MET A 146 12.59 10.66 4.06
CA MET A 146 11.72 9.51 4.31
C MET A 146 11.43 8.76 3.00
N VAL A 147 12.38 7.94 2.57
CA VAL A 147 12.30 7.10 1.36
C VAL A 147 12.55 5.63 1.71
N SER A 148 12.26 4.72 0.78
CA SER A 148 12.35 3.27 1.01
C SER A 148 13.74 2.75 1.36
N SER A 149 14.81 3.50 1.09
CA SER A 149 16.17 3.17 1.52
C SER A 149 16.47 3.53 2.99
N HIS A 150 15.61 4.32 3.63
CA HIS A 150 15.76 4.79 4.99
C HIS A 150 14.64 4.24 5.88
N TRP A 151 14.98 3.17 6.60
CA TRP A 151 14.01 2.39 7.36
C TRP A 151 13.71 3.07 8.70
N PRO A 152 12.44 3.38 8.99
CA PRO A 152 12.07 4.06 10.23
C PRO A 152 12.28 3.14 11.44
N ARG A 153 12.61 3.73 12.58
CA ARG A 153 12.81 3.05 13.86
C ARG A 153 11.61 2.22 14.29
N LEU A 154 10.40 2.66 13.96
CA LEU A 154 9.13 1.92 14.13
C LEU A 154 9.22 0.44 13.75
N LEU A 155 10.04 0.09 12.76
CA LEU A 155 10.13 -1.27 12.26
C LEU A 155 10.98 -2.19 13.14
N TYR A 156 11.65 -1.66 14.16
CA TYR A 156 12.64 -2.40 14.96
C TYR A 156 12.25 -2.42 16.45
N PRO A 157 12.65 -3.47 17.20
CA PRO A 157 12.47 -3.55 18.64
C PRO A 157 13.02 -2.32 19.34
N ASN A 158 12.19 -1.71 20.17
CA ASN A 158 12.44 -0.50 20.95
C ASN A 158 12.90 0.70 20.10
N GLY A 159 12.69 0.66 18.77
CA GLY A 159 13.23 1.68 17.87
C GLY A 159 14.73 1.56 17.59
N HIS A 160 15.34 0.40 17.84
CA HIS A 160 16.78 0.17 17.66
C HIS A 160 17.04 -0.95 16.64
N GLY A 161 17.58 -0.57 15.48
CA GLY A 161 18.03 -1.51 14.46
C GLY A 161 19.55 -1.53 14.33
N ASN A 162 20.11 -2.68 13.94
CA ASN A 162 21.53 -2.79 13.63
C ASN A 162 21.85 -2.06 12.31
N ARG A 163 22.58 -0.95 12.37
CA ARG A 163 22.94 -0.14 11.18
C ARG A 163 23.81 -0.90 10.18
N ASN A 164 24.61 -1.85 10.65
CA ASN A 164 25.49 -2.68 9.81
C ASN A 164 24.76 -3.92 9.27
N LYS A 165 23.62 -4.29 9.88
CA LYS A 165 22.77 -5.40 9.46
C LYS A 165 21.29 -5.02 9.59
N PRO A 166 20.75 -4.15 8.72
CA PRO A 166 19.39 -3.60 8.88
C PRO A 166 18.26 -4.63 8.80
N SER A 167 18.52 -5.86 8.36
CA SER A 167 17.54 -6.95 8.39
C SER A 167 17.35 -7.55 9.79
N GLU A 168 18.31 -7.35 10.69
CA GLU A 168 18.23 -7.82 12.07
C GLU A 168 17.18 -7.03 12.86
N GLY A 169 16.23 -7.73 13.46
CA GLY A 169 15.13 -7.13 14.20
C GLY A 169 14.09 -6.42 13.32
N LEU A 170 14.16 -6.57 11.99
CA LEU A 170 13.26 -5.87 11.09
C LEU A 170 11.82 -6.42 11.18
N LEU A 171 10.84 -5.51 11.18
CA LEU A 171 9.40 -5.76 11.38
C LEU A 171 9.04 -6.36 12.76
N GLN A 172 9.86 -6.10 13.78
CA GLN A 172 9.65 -6.58 15.15
C GLN A 172 9.42 -5.45 16.16
N GLY A 173 9.04 -4.26 15.68
CA GLY A 173 8.68 -3.13 16.56
C GLY A 173 7.34 -3.34 17.27
N GLU A 174 7.19 -2.76 18.46
CA GLU A 174 6.05 -2.99 19.37
C GLU A 174 4.72 -2.46 18.83
N LEU A 175 4.78 -1.48 17.93
CA LEU A 175 3.59 -0.94 17.27
C LEU A 175 3.14 -1.80 16.07
N LEU A 176 3.97 -2.73 15.62
CA LEU A 176 3.68 -3.64 14.50
C LEU A 176 3.26 -5.03 15.00
N VAL A 177 3.92 -5.52 16.04
CA VAL A 177 3.73 -6.86 16.59
C VAL A 177 3.30 -6.73 18.04
N LYS A 178 2.14 -7.30 18.38
CA LYS A 178 1.62 -7.40 19.74
C LYS A 178 2.04 -8.72 20.38
#